data_AF-A0AAN8TSK8-F1
#
_entry.id   AF-A0AAN8TSK8-F1
#
_cell.length_a   1.000
_cell.length_b   1.000
_cell.length_c   1.000
_cell.angle_alpha   90.00
_cell.angle_beta   90.00
_cell.angle_gamma   90.00
#
_symmetry.space_group_name_H-M   'P 1'
#
loop_
_entity.id
_entity.type
_entity.pdbx_description
1 polymer ?
#
loop_
_entity_poly.entity_id
_entity_poly.type
_entity_poly.pdbx_seq_one_letter_code
_entity_poly.pdbx_strand_id
1 'polypeptide(L)'
;MNKYCVNGFKLQSEEVSRNKKTNNSSVYIQGDVDGTGQTIEYYGVIHDIIEVRYSGWPKKKIVLFRCEWFDPSHRGTKVEHQHNIIEVKHMTKKYISNDHFIISQNAKQVYYASYPLRRDKADWWVVIKLILWEELKLTIS
;
A
#
# COMPACT_ATOMS: atom_id res chain seq x y z
N MET A 1 -17.36 -3.33 -4.72
CA MET A 1 -17.31 -1.85 -4.89
C MET A 1 -16.00 -1.56 -5.62
N ASN A 2 -15.92 -0.57 -6.52
CA ASN A 2 -14.74 -0.47 -7.40
C ASN A 2 -13.77 0.67 -7.04
N LYS A 3 -14.22 1.60 -6.19
CA LYS A 3 -13.45 2.77 -5.73
C LYS A 3 -13.90 3.14 -4.32
N TYR A 4 -12.99 3.68 -3.51
CA TYR A 4 -13.30 4.19 -2.17
C TYR A 4 -12.43 5.40 -1.85
N CYS A 5 -13.01 6.40 -1.17
CA CYS A 5 -12.27 7.58 -0.72
C CYS A 5 -11.92 7.42 0.76
N VAL A 6 -10.63 7.48 1.08
CA VAL A 6 -10.11 7.37 2.46
C VAL A 6 -8.79 8.12 2.58
N ASN A 7 -8.55 8.76 3.73
CA ASN A 7 -7.31 9.50 4.02
C ASN A 7 -6.97 10.52 2.92
N GLY A 8 -7.98 11.20 2.35
CA GLY A 8 -7.82 12.17 1.26
C GLY A 8 -7.53 11.58 -0.13
N PHE A 9 -7.43 10.26 -0.26
CA PHE A 9 -7.14 9.57 -1.52
C PHE A 9 -8.35 8.82 -2.06
N LYS A 10 -8.46 8.76 -3.40
CA LYS A 10 -9.47 7.97 -4.10
C LYS A 10 -8.84 6.68 -4.63
N LEU A 11 -8.89 5.65 -3.79
CA LEU A 11 -8.35 4.33 -4.06
C LEU A 11 -9.32 3.49 -4.88
N GLN A 12 -8.80 2.52 -5.63
CA GLN A 12 -9.58 1.63 -6.49
C GLN A 12 -8.89 0.27 -6.62
N SER A 13 -9.60 -0.75 -7.12
CA SER A 13 -8.98 -2.04 -7.42
C SER A 13 -8.03 -1.96 -8.61
N GLU A 14 -7.04 -2.85 -8.64
CA GLU A 14 -6.04 -2.95 -9.72
C GLU A 14 -6.69 -3.09 -11.10
N GLU A 15 -7.71 -3.95 -11.20
CA GLU A 15 -8.46 -4.18 -12.44
C GLU A 15 -9.03 -2.86 -13.02
N VAL A 16 -9.52 -1.98 -12.15
CA VAL A 16 -10.08 -0.68 -12.53
C VAL A 16 -8.98 0.35 -12.79
N SER A 17 -7.84 0.24 -12.12
CA SER A 17 -6.65 1.07 -12.34
C SER A 17 -5.97 0.79 -13.68
N ARG A 18 -5.93 -0.47 -14.13
CA ARG A 18 -5.16 -0.92 -15.29
C ARG A 18 -5.47 -0.16 -16.58
N ASN A 19 -6.72 0.27 -16.74
CA ASN A 19 -7.20 0.99 -17.92
C ASN A 19 -7.17 2.52 -17.76
N LYS A 20 -6.43 3.06 -16.78
CA LYS A 20 -6.40 4.49 -16.48
C LYS A 20 -5.00 5.08 -16.52
N LYS A 21 -4.96 6.41 -16.68
CA LYS A 21 -3.72 7.20 -16.66
C LYS A 21 -2.99 7.13 -15.31
N THR A 22 -3.72 7.00 -14.20
CA THR A 22 -3.14 6.93 -12.85
C THR A 22 -3.50 5.62 -12.18
N ASN A 23 -2.49 4.96 -11.62
CA ASN A 23 -2.65 3.77 -10.81
C ASN A 23 -2.93 4.18 -9.36
N ASN A 24 -4.19 4.07 -8.94
CA ASN A 24 -4.65 4.39 -7.58
C ASN A 24 -5.01 3.12 -6.78
N SER A 25 -4.42 1.97 -7.11
CA SER A 25 -4.61 0.73 -6.34
C SER A 25 -3.45 0.41 -5.40
N SER A 26 -2.35 1.14 -5.48
CA SER A 26 -1.16 0.90 -4.66
C SER A 26 -1.32 1.48 -3.25
N VAL A 27 -1.04 0.67 -2.23
CA VAL A 27 -1.20 1.04 -0.82
C VAL A 27 -0.05 0.53 0.04
N TYR A 28 0.14 1.18 1.18
CA TYR A 28 0.93 0.66 2.29
C TYR A 28 0.21 0.78 3.63
N ILE A 29 0.59 -0.06 4.58
CA ILE A 29 0.16 0.00 5.98
C ILE A 29 1.36 -0.10 6.92
N GLN A 30 1.20 0.42 8.13
CA GLN A 30 2.08 0.14 9.25
C GLN A 30 1.49 -1.05 10.00
N GLY A 31 2.26 -2.14 10.10
CA GLY A 31 1.91 -3.32 10.87
C GLY A 31 2.52 -3.28 12.27
N ASP A 32 2.79 -4.45 12.82
CA ASP A 32 3.36 -4.58 14.16
C ASP A 32 4.83 -4.17 14.23
N VAL A 33 5.30 -3.96 15.46
CA VAL A 33 6.70 -3.73 15.77
C VAL A 33 7.40 -5.09 15.82
N ASP A 34 8.51 -5.23 15.07
CA ASP A 34 9.30 -6.45 15.06
C ASP A 34 10.14 -6.63 16.34
N GLY A 35 10.83 -7.77 16.44
CA GLY A 35 11.71 -8.06 17.59
C GLY A 35 12.90 -7.10 17.76
N THR A 36 13.12 -6.18 16.82
CA THR A 36 14.15 -5.14 16.89
C THR A 36 13.61 -3.79 17.33
N GLY A 37 12.30 -3.67 17.56
CA GLY A 37 11.66 -2.41 17.90
C GLY A 37 11.27 -1.54 16.69
N GLN A 38 11.34 -2.08 15.47
CA GLN A 38 10.99 -1.35 14.25
C GLN A 38 9.62 -1.74 13.73
N THR A 39 8.82 -0.76 13.31
CA THR A 39 7.51 -1.02 12.69
C THR A 39 7.69 -1.66 11.32
N ILE A 40 7.04 -2.81 11.10
CA ILE A 40 7.02 -3.47 9.80
C ILE A 40 6.05 -2.72 8.88
N GLU A 41 6.53 -2.28 7.72
CA GLU A 41 5.68 -1.67 6.70
C GLU A 41 5.35 -2.69 5.61
N TYR A 42 4.07 -2.81 5.28
CA TYR A 42 3.59 -3.71 4.23
C TYR A 42 3.18 -2.89 3.02
N TYR A 43 3.69 -3.29 1.85
CA TYR A 43 3.41 -2.65 0.57
C TYR A 43 2.64 -3.61 -0.33
N GLY A 44 1.58 -3.13 -0.95
CA GLY A 44 0.72 -3.98 -1.76
C GLY A 44 -0.12 -3.24 -2.77
N VAL A 45 -1.01 -4.01 -3.39
CA VAL A 45 -1.95 -3.56 -4.41
C VAL A 45 -3.35 -4.04 -4.03
N ILE A 46 -4.31 -3.13 -4.04
CA ILE A 46 -5.72 -3.42 -3.80
C ILE A 46 -6.24 -4.26 -4.97
N HIS A 47 -6.64 -5.49 -4.68
CA HIS A 47 -7.31 -6.36 -5.62
C HIS A 47 -8.83 -6.21 -5.55
N ASP A 48 -9.40 -5.99 -4.36
CA ASP A 48 -10.85 -5.84 -4.20
C ASP A 48 -11.22 -4.88 -3.04
N ILE A 49 -12.41 -4.28 -3.13
CA ILE A 49 -12.98 -3.40 -2.11
C ILE A 49 -14.35 -3.91 -1.69
N ILE A 50 -14.43 -4.30 -0.42
CA ILE A 50 -15.59 -4.95 0.18
C ILE A 50 -16.19 -4.03 1.23
N GLU A 51 -17.49 -3.78 1.12
CA GLU A 51 -18.25 -3.04 2.14
C GLU A 51 -19.09 -4.04 2.96
N VAL A 52 -18.80 -4.13 4.26
CA VAL A 52 -19.55 -4.95 5.21
C VAL A 52 -20.55 -4.05 5.93
N ARG A 53 -21.84 -4.41 5.86
CA ARG A 53 -22.92 -3.70 6.56
C ARG A 53 -23.46 -4.57 7.69
N TYR A 54 -23.50 -4.01 8.89
CA TYR A 54 -24.13 -4.64 10.04
C TYR A 54 -25.60 -4.21 10.10
N SER A 55 -26.51 -5.19 10.15
CA SER A 55 -27.96 -4.98 10.11
C SER A 55 -28.58 -4.48 11.42
N GLY A 56 -27.78 -4.26 12.47
CA GLY A 56 -28.24 -3.76 13.77
C GLY A 56 -28.33 -2.23 13.87
N TRP A 57 -28.89 -1.74 14.97
CA TRP A 57 -28.91 -0.32 15.32
C TRP A 57 -27.85 0.00 16.38
N PRO A 58 -27.03 1.06 16.22
CA PRO A 58 -26.95 1.92 15.05
C PRO A 58 -26.39 1.16 13.82
N LYS A 59 -26.83 1.55 12.62
CA LYS A 59 -26.31 0.97 11.37
C LYS A 59 -24.81 1.24 11.29
N LYS A 60 -24.00 0.18 11.29
CA LYS A 60 -22.55 0.26 11.14
C LYS A 60 -22.14 -0.26 9.77
N LYS A 61 -21.12 0.37 9.18
CA LYS A 61 -20.46 -0.11 7.98
C LYS A 61 -18.94 -0.11 8.18
N ILE A 62 -18.27 -1.11 7.64
CA ILE A 62 -16.81 -1.22 7.59
C ILE A 62 -16.44 -1.45 6.13
N VAL A 63 -15.38 -0.79 5.68
CA VAL A 63 -14.81 -1.01 4.35
C VAL A 63 -13.47 -1.69 4.49
N LEU A 64 -13.34 -2.83 3.83
CA LEU A 64 -12.15 -3.66 3.80
C LEU A 64 -11.54 -3.60 2.41
N PHE A 65 -10.21 -3.55 2.35
CA PHE A 65 -9.47 -3.76 1.11
C PHE A 65 -8.86 -5.15 1.15
N ARG A 66 -9.10 -5.93 0.09
CA ARG A 66 -8.35 -7.15 -0.18
C ARG A 66 -7.11 -6.77 -0.97
N CYS A 67 -5.95 -6.93 -0.38
CA CYS A 67 -4.67 -6.57 -0.96
C CYS A 67 -3.85 -7.81 -1.31
N GLU A 68 -3.08 -7.68 -2.38
CA GLU A 68 -1.93 -8.55 -2.65
C GLU A 68 -0.67 -7.84 -2.19
N TRP A 69 0.09 -8.50 -1.32
CA TRP A 69 1.24 -7.90 -0.63
C TRP A 69 2.56 -8.36 -1.25
N PHE A 70 3.54 -7.46 -1.29
CA PHE A 70 4.94 -7.82 -1.53
C PHE A 70 5.57 -8.40 -0.27
N ASP A 71 6.59 -9.25 -0.42
CA ASP A 71 7.33 -9.82 0.73
C ASP A 71 7.98 -8.70 1.57
N PRO A 72 7.54 -8.49 2.83
CA PRO A 72 8.03 -7.41 3.69
C PRO A 72 9.43 -7.69 4.24
N SER A 73 9.96 -8.92 4.10
CA SER A 73 11.32 -9.24 4.52
C SER A 73 12.36 -8.60 3.60
N HIS A 74 13.62 -8.54 4.05
CA HIS A 74 14.77 -8.04 3.28
C HIS A 74 14.97 -8.70 1.90
N ARG A 75 14.30 -9.84 1.64
CA ARG A 75 14.32 -10.55 0.35
C ARG A 75 13.39 -9.92 -0.69
N GLY A 76 12.33 -9.24 -0.26
CA GLY A 76 11.33 -8.61 -1.11
C GLY A 76 11.22 -7.11 -0.94
N THR A 77 11.59 -6.57 0.21
CA THR A 77 11.55 -5.13 0.51
C THR A 77 12.91 -4.66 1.01
N LYS A 78 13.44 -3.59 0.44
CA LYS A 78 14.69 -2.96 0.86
C LYS A 78 14.43 -1.52 1.29
N VAL A 79 15.06 -1.11 2.37
CA VAL A 79 15.02 0.25 2.88
C VAL A 79 16.45 0.75 2.99
N GLU A 80 16.78 1.78 2.20
CA GLU A 80 18.04 2.50 2.29
C GLU A 80 17.83 3.75 3.16
N HIS A 81 18.24 3.65 4.43
CA HIS A 81 17.96 4.67 5.43
C HIS A 81 18.59 6.04 5.13
N GLN A 82 19.74 6.08 4.45
CA GLN A 82 20.46 7.34 4.19
C GLN A 82 19.68 8.29 3.28
N HIS A 83 18.94 7.75 2.32
CA HIS A 83 18.17 8.52 1.33
C HIS A 83 16.66 8.26 1.42
N ASN A 84 16.23 7.48 2.41
CA ASN A 84 14.85 7.01 2.57
C ASN A 84 14.28 6.38 1.28
N ILE A 85 15.12 5.63 0.56
CA ILE A 85 14.72 4.93 -0.66
C ILE A 85 14.16 3.57 -0.25
N ILE A 86 12.92 3.32 -0.64
CA ILE A 86 12.24 2.05 -0.38
C ILE A 86 12.04 1.35 -1.72
N GLU A 87 12.44 0.08 -1.80
CA GLU A 87 12.29 -0.75 -3.00
C GLU A 87 11.49 -2.01 -2.69
N VAL A 88 10.61 -2.40 -3.60
CA VAL A 88 9.84 -3.66 -3.52
C VAL A 88 10.10 -4.53 -4.75
N LYS A 89 10.23 -5.84 -4.53
CA LYS A 89 10.50 -6.82 -5.59
C LYS A 89 9.20 -7.34 -6.19
N HIS A 90 8.75 -6.71 -7.27
CA HIS A 90 7.40 -6.93 -7.80
C HIS A 90 7.22 -8.23 -8.61
N MET A 91 8.26 -8.75 -9.28
CA MET A 91 8.10 -9.89 -10.20
C MET A 91 8.08 -11.27 -9.54
N THR A 92 8.75 -11.44 -8.40
CA THR A 92 9.09 -12.80 -7.90
C THR A 92 8.75 -13.05 -6.43
N LYS A 93 8.37 -12.02 -5.67
CA LYS A 93 8.19 -12.12 -4.21
C LYS A 93 6.87 -11.52 -3.75
N LYS A 94 5.82 -12.32 -3.87
CA LYS A 94 4.53 -12.08 -3.23
C LYS A 94 4.55 -12.65 -1.82
N TYR A 95 3.96 -11.93 -0.88
CA TYR A 95 3.78 -12.39 0.48
C TYR A 95 2.60 -13.36 0.52
N ILE A 96 2.91 -14.66 0.62
CA ILE A 96 1.92 -15.74 0.68
C ILE A 96 1.52 -15.91 2.15
N SER A 97 0.67 -15.02 2.63
CA SER A 97 0.03 -15.12 3.95
C SER A 97 -1.48 -15.10 3.77
N ASN A 98 -2.22 -15.68 4.70
CA ASN A 98 -3.69 -15.66 4.66
C ASN A 98 -4.28 -14.27 4.97
N ASP A 99 -3.45 -13.31 5.39
CA ASP A 99 -3.89 -11.99 5.83
C ASP A 99 -3.95 -10.97 4.68
N HIS A 100 -4.98 -11.12 3.84
CA HIS A 100 -5.18 -10.28 2.67
C HIS A 100 -6.06 -9.04 2.96
N PHE A 101 -6.66 -8.91 4.13
CA PHE A 101 -7.69 -7.89 4.37
C PHE A 101 -7.23 -6.83 5.36
N ILE A 102 -7.38 -5.56 4.96
CA ILE A 102 -7.13 -4.42 5.84
C ILE A 102 -8.38 -3.56 5.96
N ILE A 103 -8.52 -2.90 7.10
CA ILE A 103 -9.49 -1.82 7.28
C ILE A 103 -9.03 -0.63 6.45
N SER A 104 -9.91 -0.08 5.61
CA SER A 104 -9.56 0.99 4.67
C SER A 104 -8.91 2.22 5.31
N GLN A 105 -9.27 2.52 6.56
CA GLN A 105 -8.78 3.64 7.35
C GLN A 105 -7.28 3.54 7.65
N ASN A 106 -6.73 2.34 7.69
CA ASN A 106 -5.30 2.11 7.94
C ASN A 106 -4.47 2.23 6.66
N ALA A 107 -5.11 2.24 5.48
CA ALA A 107 -4.43 2.29 4.20
C ALA A 107 -3.93 3.71 3.88
N LYS A 108 -2.69 3.80 3.44
CA LYS A 108 -2.10 5.02 2.88
C LYS A 108 -1.70 4.76 1.43
N GLN A 109 -1.77 5.79 0.57
CA GLN A 109 -1.47 5.62 -0.84
C GLN A 109 0.04 5.67 -1.10
N VAL A 110 0.52 4.82 -2.00
CA VAL A 110 1.87 4.89 -2.56
C VAL A 110 1.82 4.89 -4.08
N TYR A 111 2.93 5.25 -4.71
CA TYR A 111 3.17 5.03 -6.13
C TYR A 111 4.39 4.13 -6.31
N TYR A 112 4.31 3.19 -7.25
CA TYR A 112 5.43 2.32 -7.60
C TYR A 112 6.01 2.76 -8.94
N ALA A 113 7.32 3.00 -8.97
CA ALA A 113 8.04 3.43 -10.16
C ALA A 113 9.14 2.43 -10.52
N SER A 114 9.27 2.10 -11.81
CA SER A 114 10.41 1.31 -12.30
C SER A 114 11.67 2.17 -12.35
N TYR A 115 12.84 1.53 -12.21
CA TYR A 115 14.09 2.21 -12.44
C TYR A 115 14.33 2.43 -13.95
N PRO A 116 14.41 3.67 -14.44
CA PRO A 116 14.79 3.91 -15.81
C PRO A 116 16.25 3.48 -16.01
N LEU A 117 16.52 2.77 -17.10
CA LEU A 117 17.88 2.43 -17.57
C LEU A 117 18.71 1.48 -16.68
N ARG A 118 18.16 0.94 -15.60
CA ARG A 118 18.84 -0.01 -14.70
C ARG A 118 18.33 -1.44 -14.90
N ARG A 119 18.98 -2.19 -15.78
CA ARG A 119 18.60 -3.60 -16.06
C ARG A 119 18.82 -4.51 -14.86
N ASP A 120 19.81 -4.22 -14.02
CA ASP A 120 20.10 -4.92 -12.76
C ASP A 120 18.96 -4.76 -11.72
N LYS A 121 18.08 -3.77 -11.92
CA LYS A 121 16.93 -3.46 -11.07
C LYS A 121 15.59 -3.74 -11.75
N ALA A 122 15.56 -4.51 -12.83
CA ALA A 122 14.33 -4.80 -13.57
C ALA A 122 13.22 -5.42 -12.70
N ASP A 123 13.58 -6.24 -11.70
CA ASP A 123 12.63 -6.87 -10.76
C ASP A 123 12.14 -5.92 -9.66
N TRP A 124 12.71 -4.73 -9.52
CA TRP A 124 12.52 -3.83 -8.40
C TRP A 124 11.77 -2.56 -8.80
N TRP A 125 10.83 -2.15 -7.97
CA TRP A 125 10.18 -0.84 -8.04
C TRP A 125 10.57 0.01 -6.85
N VAL A 126 10.77 1.30 -7.09
CA VAL A 126 10.86 2.33 -6.05
C VAL A 126 9.47 2.63 -5.53
N VAL A 127 9.33 2.75 -4.21
CA VAL A 127 8.11 3.17 -3.55
C VAL A 127 8.18 4.67 -3.24
N ILE A 128 7.15 5.40 -3.68
CA ILE A 128 6.95 6.81 -3.37
C ILE A 128 5.72 6.92 -2.49
N LYS A 129 5.90 7.24 -1.21
CA LYS A 129 4.80 7.46 -0.25
C LYS A 129 4.10 8.79 -0.58
N LEU A 130 2.78 8.75 -0.74
CA LEU A 130 1.99 9.97 -0.92
C LEU A 130 1.51 10.44 0.45
N ILE A 131 1.76 11.71 0.73
CA ILE A 131 1.34 12.39 1.96
C ILE A 131 0.54 13.62 1.52
N LEU A 132 -0.55 13.93 2.21
CA LEU A 132 -1.34 15.12 1.90
C LEU A 132 -0.53 16.39 2.23
N TRP A 133 -0.73 17.46 1.46
CA TRP A 133 -0.05 18.74 1.74
C TRP A 133 -0.30 19.29 3.13
N GLU A 134 -1.46 19.02 3.72
CA GLU A 134 -1.77 19.42 5.09
C GLU A 134 -0.94 18.66 6.12
N GLU A 135 -0.73 17.35 5.92
CA GLU A 135 0.10 16.51 6.78
C GLU A 135 1.60 16.83 6.62
N LEU A 136 2.03 17.16 5.40
CA LEU A 136 3.41 17.57 5.13
C LEU A 136 3.78 18.87 5.85
N LYS A 137 2.85 19.83 5.93
CA LYS A 137 3.07 21.07 6.69
C LYS A 137 3.34 20.79 8.16
N LEU A 138 2.59 19.89 8.78
CA LEU A 138 2.77 19.48 10.18
C LEU A 138 4.09 18.74 10.43
N THR A 139 4.69 18.15 9.40
CA THR A 139 5.94 17.40 9.52
C THR A 139 7.17 18.31 9.36
N ILE A 140 7.02 19.47 8.71
CA ILE A 140 8.10 20.41 8.39
C ILE A 140 8.10 21.63 9.34
N SER A 141 6.99 21.88 10.05
CA SER A 141 6.87 22.90 11.11
C SER A 141 7.45 22.43 12.44
#